data_AF-A0A7Y8SSN6-F1
#
_entry.id   AF-A0A7Y8SSN6-F1
#
_cell.length_a   1.000
_cell.length_b   1.000
_cell.length_c   1.000
_cell.angle_alpha   90.00
_cell.angle_beta   90.00
_cell.angle_gamma   90.00
#
_symmetry.space_group_name_H-M   'P 1'
#
loop_
_entity.id
_entity.type
_entity.pdbx_description
1 polymer ?
#
loop_
_entity_poly.entity_id
_entity_poly.type
_entity_poly.pdbx_seq_one_letter_code
_entity_poly.pdbx_strand_id
1 'polypeptide(L)'
;MRTTLTIDDDVAVQIERLRKERDASLKDVINEALRRGLQDMAAKPKKRAPFRTGVHHGGRLLVEDVKEALAMLDEEYDRKKLGY
;
A
#
# COMPACT_ATOMS: atom_id res chain seq x y z
N MET A 1 -31.43 17.29 -14.04
CA MET A 1 -30.89 17.80 -15.31
C MET A 1 -30.59 16.63 -16.24
N ARG A 2 -30.74 16.81 -17.56
CA ARG A 2 -30.30 15.82 -18.57
C ARG A 2 -28.93 16.28 -19.10
N THR A 3 -27.95 15.38 -19.03
CA THR A 3 -26.58 15.65 -19.45
C THR A 3 -26.06 14.41 -20.17
N THR A 4 -25.21 14.61 -21.17
CA THR A 4 -24.44 13.56 -21.82
C THR A 4 -22.99 13.68 -21.37
N LEU A 5 -22.39 12.59 -20.91
CA LEU A 5 -21.02 12.52 -20.44
C LEU A 5 -20.34 11.32 -21.09
N THR A 6 -19.13 11.50 -21.59
CA THR A 6 -18.27 10.41 -22.02
C THR A 6 -17.53 9.84 -20.80
N ILE A 7 -17.51 8.52 -20.67
CA ILE A 7 -16.88 7.78 -19.57
C ILE A 7 -15.84 6.85 -20.19
N ASP A 8 -14.64 6.79 -19.60
CA ASP A 8 -13.60 5.87 -20.04
C ASP A 8 -13.99 4.40 -19.79
N ASP A 9 -13.47 3.48 -20.61
CA ASP A 9 -13.88 2.05 -20.60
C ASP A 9 -13.67 1.38 -19.23
N ASP A 10 -12.60 1.72 -18.52
CA ASP A 10 -12.28 1.17 -17.20
C ASP A 10 -13.27 1.66 -16.14
N VAL A 11 -13.70 2.92 -16.22
CA VAL A 11 -14.72 3.50 -15.34
C VAL A 11 -16.09 2.90 -15.64
N ALA A 12 -16.43 2.69 -16.92
CA ALA A 12 -17.69 2.06 -17.31
C ALA A 12 -17.82 0.63 -16.72
N VAL A 13 -16.73 -0.14 -16.75
CA VAL A 13 -16.67 -1.48 -16.13
C VAL A 13 -16.91 -1.41 -14.62
N GLN A 14 -16.32 -0.44 -13.92
CA GLN A 14 -16.51 -0.27 -12.48
C GLN A 14 -17.95 0.11 -12.13
N ILE A 15 -18.57 1.00 -12.92
CA ILE A 15 -19.96 1.40 -12.75
C ILE A 15 -20.89 0.19 -12.92
N GLU A 16 -20.69 -0.62 -13.96
CA GLU A 16 -21.53 -1.81 -14.19
C GLU A 16 -21.40 -2.87 -13.09
N ARG A 17 -20.20 -3.04 -12.51
CA ARG A 17 -20.01 -3.91 -11.34
C ARG A 17 -20.80 -3.41 -10.15
N LEU A 18 -20.66 -2.12 -9.80
CA LEU A 18 -21.38 -1.50 -8.69
C LEU A 18 -22.90 -1.55 -8.85
N ARG A 19 -23.39 -1.37 -10.08
CA ARG A 19 -24.83 -1.50 -10.39
C ARG A 19 -25.36 -2.89 -10.06
N LYS A 20 -24.64 -3.93 -10.50
CA LYS A 20 -25.02 -5.34 -10.26
C LYS A 20 -24.94 -5.72 -8.79
N GLU A 21 -23.88 -5.30 -8.10
CA GLU A 21 -23.67 -5.61 -6.68
C GLU A 21 -24.72 -4.96 -5.76
N ARG A 22 -25.20 -3.77 -6.13
CA ARG A 22 -26.13 -2.98 -5.30
C ARG A 22 -27.59 -3.01 -5.79
N ASP A 23 -27.87 -3.72 -6.89
CA ASP A 23 -29.15 -3.70 -7.59
C ASP A 23 -29.68 -2.26 -7.80
N ALA A 24 -28.81 -1.38 -8.32
CA ALA A 24 -29.05 0.06 -8.39
C ALA A 24 -29.09 0.58 -9.85
N SER A 25 -29.84 1.65 -10.07
CA SER A 25 -29.92 2.29 -11.38
C SER A 25 -28.60 2.98 -11.75
N LEU A 26 -28.29 3.08 -13.06
CA LEU A 26 -27.09 3.78 -13.55
C LEU A 26 -27.04 5.22 -13.05
N LYS A 27 -28.19 5.89 -13.02
CA LYS A 27 -28.33 7.27 -12.56
C LYS A 27 -27.94 7.40 -11.09
N ASP A 28 -28.38 6.48 -10.24
CA ASP A 28 -28.15 6.58 -8.80
C ASP A 28 -26.67 6.34 -8.49
N VAL A 29 -26.08 5.32 -9.11
CA VAL A 29 -24.63 5.02 -8.98
C VAL A 29 -23.78 6.19 -9.46
N ILE A 30 -24.06 6.77 -10.64
CA ILE A 30 -23.29 7.91 -11.18
C ILE A 30 -23.42 9.12 -10.27
N ASN A 31 -24.63 9.49 -9.85
CA ASN A 31 -24.82 10.67 -9.01
C ASN A 31 -24.18 10.51 -7.62
N GLU A 32 -24.27 9.32 -7.02
CA GLU A 32 -23.60 9.03 -5.76
C GLU A 32 -22.08 9.13 -5.91
N ALA A 33 -21.52 8.50 -6.94
CA ALA A 33 -20.08 8.52 -7.21
C ALA A 33 -19.57 9.95 -7.44
N LEU A 34 -20.26 10.74 -8.27
CA LEU A 34 -19.91 12.14 -8.53
C LEU A 34 -19.99 13.00 -7.27
N ARG A 35 -21.02 12.84 -6.43
CA ARG A 35 -21.13 13.60 -5.17
C ARG A 35 -19.96 13.31 -4.24
N ARG A 36 -19.62 12.04 -4.04
CA ARG A 36 -18.49 11.63 -3.21
C ARG A 36 -17.17 12.14 -3.78
N GLY A 37 -16.95 11.93 -5.08
CA GLY A 37 -15.75 12.37 -5.77
C GLY A 37 -15.55 13.89 -5.71
N LEU A 38 -16.60 14.68 -5.97
CA LEU A 38 -16.53 16.14 -5.90
C LEU A 38 -16.28 16.64 -4.47
N GLN A 39 -16.88 15.98 -3.46
CA GLN A 39 -16.59 16.29 -2.05
C GLN A 39 -15.13 16.01 -1.69
N ASP A 40 -14.60 14.86 -2.11
CA ASP A 40 -13.21 14.47 -1.86
C ASP A 40 -12.22 15.38 -2.60
N MET A 41 -12.54 15.78 -3.84
CA MET A 41 -11.73 16.72 -4.62
C MET A 41 -11.73 18.14 -4.04
N ALA A 42 -12.86 18.56 -3.44
CA ALA A 42 -12.99 19.87 -2.79
C ALA A 42 -12.40 19.88 -1.37
N ALA A 43 -12.23 18.72 -0.74
CA ALA A 43 -11.67 18.63 0.59
C ALA A 43 -10.19 19.07 0.60
N LYS A 44 -9.79 19.82 1.63
CA LYS A 44 -8.36 20.11 1.85
C LYS A 44 -7.60 18.78 1.98
N PRO A 45 -6.43 18.62 1.32
CA PRO A 45 -5.66 17.40 1.42
C PRO A 45 -5.43 17.09 2.90
N LYS A 46 -5.89 15.92 3.36
CA LYS A 46 -5.60 15.47 4.72
C LYS A 46 -4.08 15.45 4.87
N LYS A 47 -3.55 16.27 5.79
CA LYS A 47 -2.14 16.21 6.15
C LYS A 47 -1.86 14.78 6.62
N ARG A 48 -1.17 13.99 5.79
CA ARG A 48 -0.73 12.66 6.19
C ARG A 48 0.25 12.86 7.35
N ALA A 49 -0.09 12.34 8.52
CA ALA A 49 0.88 12.29 9.60
C ALA A 49 2.09 11.48 9.10
N PRO A 50 3.33 11.94 9.33
CA PRO A 50 4.50 11.18 8.94
C PRO A 50 4.46 9.82 9.63
N PHE A 51 4.69 8.75 8.85
CA PHE A 51 4.84 7.42 9.41
C PHE A 51 6.08 7.39 10.32
N ARG A 52 5.91 6.96 11.57
CA ARG A 52 7.00 6.78 12.52
C ARG A 52 7.13 5.29 12.82
N THR A 53 8.29 4.71 12.50
CA THR A 53 8.61 3.35 12.88
C THR A 53 8.76 3.28 14.40
N GLY A 54 8.03 2.37 15.05
CA GLY A 54 8.16 2.14 16.48
C GLY A 54 9.57 1.65 16.82
N VAL A 55 10.19 2.25 17.83
CA VAL A 55 11.44 1.74 18.39
C VAL A 55 11.11 0.47 19.17
N HIS A 56 11.82 -0.61 18.89
CA HIS A 56 11.74 -1.86 19.64
C HIS A 56 13.09 -2.12 20.31
N HIS A 57 13.05 -2.77 21.48
CA HIS A 57 14.25 -3.15 22.20
C HIS A 57 14.91 -4.34 21.50
N GLY A 58 16.01 -4.09 20.79
CA GLY A 58 16.74 -5.10 19.99
C GLY A 58 17.45 -6.19 20.80
N GLY A 59 17.34 -6.17 22.13
CA GLY A 59 18.04 -7.11 23.01
C GLY A 59 19.53 -6.78 23.15
N ARG A 60 20.28 -7.70 23.76
CA ARG A 60 21.73 -7.60 23.83
C ARG A 60 22.34 -8.13 22.55
N LEU A 61 23.29 -7.39 21.99
CA LEU A 61 24.07 -7.85 20.85
C LEU A 61 24.87 -9.10 21.26
N LEU A 62 24.78 -10.16 20.44
CA LEU A 62 25.55 -11.38 20.65
C LEU A 62 27.04 -11.17 20.31
N VAL A 63 27.31 -10.31 19.34
CA VAL A 63 28.64 -9.89 18.93
C VAL A 63 28.64 -8.37 18.88
N GLU A 64 29.55 -7.77 19.65
CA GLU A 64 29.61 -6.30 19.82
C GLU A 64 30.60 -5.66 18.82
N ASP A 65 31.53 -6.43 18.26
CA ASP A 65 32.53 -5.96 17.29
C ASP A 65 32.30 -6.57 15.89
N VAL A 66 32.22 -5.69 14.89
CA VAL A 66 32.03 -6.09 13.48
C VAL A 66 33.20 -6.95 12.98
N LYS A 67 34.43 -6.69 13.44
CA LYS A 67 35.62 -7.48 13.04
C LYS A 67 35.54 -8.91 13.57
N GLU A 68 35.07 -9.07 14.80
CA GLU A 68 34.84 -10.39 15.39
C GLU A 68 33.78 -11.16 14.61
N ALA A 69 32.66 -10.50 14.28
CA ALA A 69 31.61 -11.10 13.46
C ALA A 69 32.12 -11.55 12.08
N LEU A 70 32.97 -10.73 11.43
CA LEU A 70 33.56 -11.08 10.14
C LEU A 70 34.54 -12.26 10.26
N ALA A 71 35.38 -12.29 11.29
CA ALA A 71 36.31 -13.40 11.52
C ALA A 71 35.56 -14.72 11.75
N MET A 72 34.45 -14.72 12.48
CA MET A 72 33.60 -15.90 12.66
C MET A 72 33.03 -16.42 11.34
N LEU A 73 32.63 -15.51 10.44
CA LEU A 73 32.10 -15.86 9.11
C LEU A 73 33.20 -16.44 8.20
N ASP A 74 34.40 -15.87 8.24
CA ASP A 74 35.55 -16.36 7.47
C ASP A 74 35.98 -17.75 7.96
N GLU A 75 36.03 -17.98 9.28
CA GLU A 75 36.29 -19.31 9.86
C GLU A 75 35.23 -20.35 9.50
N GLU A 76 33.95 -19.96 9.45
CA GLU A 76 32.87 -20.85 9.02
C GLU A 76 32.97 -21.16 7.52
N TYR A 77 33.32 -20.18 6.70
CA TYR A 77 33.51 -20.33 5.27
C TYR A 77 34.67 -21.28 4.94
N ASP A 78 35.82 -21.11 5.61
CA ASP A 78 36.99 -21.96 5.41
C ASP A 78 36.75 -23.41 5.84
N ARG A 79 35.98 -23.61 6.92
CA ARG A 79 35.59 -24.95 7.39
C ARG A 79 34.71 -25.68 6.38
N LYS A 80 33.71 -25.00 5.81
CA LYS A 80 32.85 -25.56 4.75
C LYS A 80 33.61 -25.84 3.46
N LYS A 81 34.61 -25.02 3.13
CA LYS A 81 35.45 -25.20 1.93
C LYS A 81 36.45 -26.35 2.07
N LEU A 82 36.94 -26.62 3.28
CA LEU A 82 37.89 -27.70 3.58
C LEU A 82 37.23 -29.06 3.87
N GLY A 83 35.88 -29.15 3.83
CA GLY A 83 35.16 -30.42 3.79
C GLY A 83 35.10 -31.19 5.10
N TYR A 84 35.06 -30.51 6.24
CA TYR A 84 34.67 -31.10 7.53
C TYR A 84 33.22 -30.77 7.88
#